data_AF-A0A915JI54-F1
#
_entry.id   AF-A0A915JI54-F1
#
_cell.length_a   1.000
_cell.length_b   1.000
_cell.length_c   1.000
_cell.angle_alpha   90.00
_cell.angle_beta   90.00
_cell.angle_gamma   90.00
#
_symmetry.space_group_name_H-M   'P 1'
#
loop_
_entity.id
_entity.type
_entity.pdbx_description
1 polymer ?
#
loop_
_entity_poly.entity_id
_entity_poly.type
_entity_poly.pdbx_seq_one_letter_code
_entity_poly.pdbx_strand_id
1 'polypeptide(L)'
;MFLMTYRSFCEPRELLNLLLERFFIPDPNFGDFVQNYNQQQQQLQWDRISCSTEISNFSSMTTATENGASTSDFDPFLRDVMKKFRKDYAQPIQIRVLSCLRHWIELHYYDFDQDPQLLKMLKDFLLKIEDSKYKYSKMWSKNVREALNRKRGANKIWAALMTEFLFQNLQLWYKAVGTLTYVDFFAYYLEKMVVESENLDERVSVVNRILEIMCVFQELNNFNGLFEIYSALVSAAVDRLWFTWE
;
A
#
# COMPACT_ATOMS: atom_id res chain seq x y z
N MET A 1 6.29 -2.08 4.59
CA MET A 1 7.60 -2.27 3.92
C MET A 1 7.43 -2.36 2.41
N PHE A 2 6.70 -3.35 1.87
CA PHE A 2 6.52 -3.53 0.42
C PHE A 2 6.11 -2.26 -0.34
N LEU A 3 5.04 -1.55 0.08
CA LEU A 3 4.54 -0.37 -0.63
C LEU A 3 5.50 0.85 -0.60
N MET A 4 6.51 0.83 0.27
CA MET A 4 7.57 1.86 0.29
C MET A 4 8.59 1.64 -0.83
N THR A 5 8.84 0.38 -1.22
CA THR A 5 10.00 0.02 -2.04
C THR A 5 9.65 -0.64 -3.37
N TYR A 6 8.39 -1.03 -3.60
CA TYR A 6 8.01 -1.81 -4.79
C TYR A 6 8.35 -1.14 -6.13
N ARG A 7 8.41 0.20 -6.17
CA ARG A 7 8.69 0.99 -7.37
C ARG A 7 10.06 0.72 -7.99
N SER A 8 10.99 0.11 -7.26
CA SER A 8 12.28 -0.29 -7.83
C SER A 8 12.20 -1.54 -8.71
N PHE A 9 11.10 -2.31 -8.64
CA PHE A 9 10.98 -3.59 -9.34
C PHE A 9 9.59 -3.88 -9.94
N CYS A 10 8.60 -3.02 -9.73
CA CYS A 10 7.25 -3.19 -10.28
C CYS A 10 6.56 -1.84 -10.47
N GLU A 11 5.91 -1.65 -11.61
CA GLU A 11 5.17 -0.42 -11.88
C GLU A 11 3.84 -0.37 -11.11
N PRO A 12 3.33 0.82 -10.73
CA PRO A 12 2.05 0.95 -10.04
C PRO A 12 0.88 0.27 -10.77
N ARG A 13 0.78 0.39 -12.10
CA ARG A 13 -0.29 -0.25 -12.88
C ARG A 13 -0.19 -1.77 -12.87
N GLU A 14 1.03 -2.28 -12.99
CA GLU A 14 1.33 -3.71 -12.94
C GLU A 14 1.00 -4.28 -11.56
N LEU A 15 1.42 -3.60 -10.48
CA LEU A 15 1.09 -4.00 -9.12
C LEU A 15 -0.43 -4.05 -8.91
N LEU A 16 -1.17 -3.07 -9.42
CA LEU A 16 -2.63 -3.10 -9.34
C LEU A 16 -3.18 -4.33 -10.07
N ASN A 17 -2.74 -4.61 -11.30
CA ASN A 17 -3.17 -5.79 -12.05
C ASN A 17 -2.89 -7.10 -11.30
N LEU A 18 -1.69 -7.27 -10.74
CA LEU A 18 -1.32 -8.46 -9.96
C LEU A 18 -2.18 -8.61 -8.70
N LEU A 19 -2.51 -7.50 -8.03
CA LEU A 19 -3.44 -7.52 -6.90
C LEU A 19 -4.87 -7.90 -7.33
N LEU A 20 -5.34 -7.40 -8.48
CA LEU A 20 -6.66 -7.75 -9.01
C LEU A 20 -6.74 -9.23 -9.41
N GLU A 21 -5.72 -9.75 -10.08
CA GLU A 21 -5.61 -11.17 -10.40
C GLU A 21 -5.64 -12.03 -9.14
N ARG A 22 -4.92 -11.61 -8.10
CA ARG A 22 -4.92 -12.29 -6.80
C ARG A 22 -6.26 -12.23 -6.08
N PHE A 23 -7.09 -11.23 -6.37
CA PHE A 23 -8.41 -11.07 -5.78
C PHE A 23 -9.46 -12.02 -6.40
N PHE A 24 -9.41 -12.19 -7.71
CA PHE A 24 -10.34 -13.04 -8.46
C PHE A 24 -9.88 -14.50 -8.50
N ILE A 25 -10.02 -15.18 -7.37
CA ILE A 25 -9.68 -16.61 -7.26
C ILE A 25 -10.73 -17.43 -8.01
N PRO A 26 -10.35 -18.21 -9.04
CA PRO A 26 -11.29 -19.06 -9.77
C PRO A 26 -11.85 -20.16 -8.88
N ASP A 27 -13.10 -20.55 -9.12
CA ASP A 27 -13.67 -21.73 -8.44
C ASP A 27 -12.89 -22.98 -8.91
N PRO A 28 -12.43 -23.85 -7.99
CA PRO A 28 -11.70 -25.05 -8.37
C PRO A 28 -12.54 -25.97 -9.26
N ASN A 29 -11.88 -26.61 -10.23
CA ASN A 29 -12.54 -27.56 -11.11
C ASN A 29 -12.71 -28.90 -10.37
N PHE A 30 -13.94 -29.22 -9.97
CA PHE A 30 -14.24 -30.47 -9.26
C PHE A 30 -14.52 -31.65 -10.19
N GLY A 31 -14.46 -31.48 -11.52
CA GLY A 31 -14.67 -32.59 -12.45
C GLY A 31 -13.77 -33.79 -12.12
N ASP A 32 -12.49 -33.52 -11.84
CA ASP A 32 -11.49 -34.54 -11.51
C ASP A 32 -11.64 -35.11 -10.09
N PHE A 33 -12.15 -34.29 -9.17
CA PHE A 33 -12.37 -34.69 -7.77
C PHE A 33 -13.58 -35.63 -7.65
N VAL A 34 -14.64 -35.36 -8.43
CA VAL A 34 -15.84 -36.19 -8.53
C VAL A 34 -15.53 -37.51 -9.22
N GLN A 35 -14.69 -37.52 -10.27
CA GLN A 35 -14.25 -38.77 -10.90
C GLN A 35 -13.45 -39.65 -9.93
N ASN A 36 -12.47 -39.09 -9.22
CA ASN A 36 -11.68 -39.85 -8.23
C ASN A 36 -12.53 -40.36 -7.05
N TYR A 37 -13.47 -39.57 -6.56
CA TYR A 37 -14.39 -39.99 -5.49
C TYR A 37 -15.30 -41.14 -5.94
N ASN A 38 -15.87 -41.05 -7.14
CA ASN A 38 -16.73 -42.10 -7.70
C ASN A 38 -15.95 -43.40 -7.97
N GLN A 39 -14.68 -43.30 -8.39
CA GLN A 39 -13.81 -44.45 -8.61
C GLN A 39 -13.46 -45.15 -7.28
N GLN A 40 -13.20 -44.39 -6.20
CA GLN A 40 -13.02 -44.95 -4.86
C GLN A 40 -14.30 -45.60 -4.30
N GLN A 41 -15.48 -45.03 -4.56
CA GLN A 41 -16.75 -45.63 -4.13
C GLN A 41 -17.06 -46.95 -4.86
N GLN A 42 -16.79 -47.05 -6.18
CA GLN A 42 -16.92 -48.32 -6.90
C GLN A 42 -15.94 -49.38 -6.37
N GLN A 43 -14.73 -48.99 -5.97
CA GLN A 43 -13.75 -49.92 -5.41
C GLN A 43 -14.15 -50.47 -4.03
N LEU A 44 -14.73 -49.62 -3.17
CA LEU A 44 -15.31 -50.05 -1.89
C LEU A 44 -16.57 -50.92 -2.06
N GLN A 45 -17.25 -50.84 -3.21
CA GLN A 45 -18.34 -51.73 -3.57
C GLN A 45 -17.83 -53.10 -4.06
N TRP A 46 -16.73 -53.13 -4.82
CA TRP A 46 -16.06 -54.39 -5.24
C TRP A 46 -15.50 -55.17 -4.05
N ASP A 47 -14.99 -54.53 -3.00
CA ASP A 47 -14.52 -55.20 -1.79
C ASP A 47 -15.65 -55.83 -0.96
N ARG A 48 -16.86 -55.25 -1.03
CA ARG A 48 -18.05 -55.79 -0.34
C ARG A 48 -18.63 -57.01 -1.05
N ILE A 49 -18.51 -57.07 -2.38
CA ILE A 49 -18.89 -58.22 -3.21
C ILE A 49 -17.84 -59.34 -3.11
N SER A 50 -16.56 -58.99 -2.98
CA SER A 50 -15.45 -59.95 -2.94
C SER A 50 -15.30 -60.71 -1.61
N CYS A 51 -16.04 -60.31 -0.56
CA CYS A 51 -15.97 -60.93 0.77
C CYS A 51 -17.25 -61.65 1.22
N SER A 52 -18.18 -61.92 0.30
CA SER A 52 -19.45 -62.61 0.61
C SER A 52 -19.65 -63.84 -0.30
N THR A 53 -18.89 -64.91 -0.04
CA THR A 53 -19.39 -66.24 -0.39
C THR A 53 -20.59 -66.51 0.53
N GLU A 54 -21.74 -66.85 -0.06
CA GLU A 54 -23.04 -67.13 0.57
C GLU A 54 -23.97 -65.92 0.74
N ILE A 55 -24.86 -65.71 -0.23
CA ILE A 55 -26.32 -65.93 -0.09
C ILE A 55 -26.94 -66.01 -1.49
N SER A 56 -27.60 -67.14 -1.72
CA SER A 56 -28.47 -67.45 -2.84
C SER A 56 -29.69 -66.52 -2.92
N ASN A 57 -30.14 -66.27 -4.16
CA ASN A 57 -31.44 -65.73 -4.57
C ASN A 57 -31.64 -64.20 -4.51
N PHE A 58 -31.32 -63.53 -5.62
CA PHE A 58 -32.24 -62.55 -6.19
C PHE A 58 -32.15 -62.58 -7.72
N SER A 59 -33.15 -63.20 -8.34
CA SER A 59 -33.30 -63.30 -9.78
C SER A 59 -33.53 -61.92 -10.42
N SER A 60 -32.73 -61.65 -11.44
CA SER A 60 -33.01 -60.89 -12.66
C SER A 60 -34.22 -59.94 -12.71
N MET A 61 -33.96 -58.66 -12.96
CA MET A 61 -34.73 -57.96 -13.99
C MET A 61 -33.87 -56.95 -14.75
N THR A 62 -33.51 -57.35 -15.96
CA THR A 62 -32.98 -56.52 -17.03
C THR A 62 -34.06 -55.56 -17.53
N THR A 63 -33.84 -54.27 -17.39
CA THR A 63 -34.33 -53.29 -18.37
C THR A 63 -33.26 -52.23 -18.57
N ALA A 64 -32.65 -52.24 -19.75
CA ALA A 64 -31.92 -51.09 -20.25
C ALA A 64 -32.91 -49.92 -20.29
N THR A 65 -32.68 -48.92 -19.45
CA THR A 65 -33.30 -47.60 -19.60
C THR A 65 -32.16 -46.60 -19.54
N GLU A 66 -31.73 -46.17 -20.72
CA GLU A 66 -31.09 -44.87 -20.90
C GLU A 66 -31.96 -43.82 -20.21
N ASN A 67 -31.36 -43.00 -19.34
CA ASN A 67 -31.67 -41.60 -19.05
C ASN A 67 -31.47 -41.22 -17.58
N GLY A 68 -30.66 -40.17 -17.38
CA GLY A 68 -30.82 -39.26 -16.25
C GLY A 68 -30.29 -39.77 -14.91
N ALA A 69 -28.98 -39.74 -14.72
CA ALA A 69 -28.42 -39.65 -13.38
C ALA A 69 -28.95 -38.36 -12.74
N SER A 70 -29.94 -38.50 -11.85
CA SER A 70 -30.50 -37.43 -11.05
C SER A 70 -29.41 -36.79 -10.21
N THR A 71 -29.04 -35.57 -10.59
CA THR A 71 -28.02 -34.71 -9.97
C THR A 71 -28.40 -34.17 -8.57
N SER A 72 -29.42 -34.73 -7.90
CA SER A 72 -30.03 -34.13 -6.71
C SER A 72 -29.27 -34.37 -5.40
N ASP A 73 -28.57 -35.51 -5.24
CA ASP A 73 -27.88 -35.85 -3.97
C ASP A 73 -26.39 -35.45 -3.94
N PHE A 74 -25.78 -35.14 -5.09
CA PHE A 74 -24.39 -34.66 -5.18
C PHE A 74 -24.25 -33.14 -4.94
N ASP A 75 -25.35 -32.37 -5.04
CA ASP A 75 -25.38 -30.91 -4.89
C ASP A 75 -25.01 -30.43 -3.45
N PRO A 76 -25.51 -31.04 -2.35
CA PRO A 76 -25.25 -30.52 -1.00
C PRO A 76 -23.78 -30.60 -0.55
N PHE A 77 -23.10 -31.71 -0.82
CA PHE A 77 -21.69 -31.90 -0.43
C PHE A 77 -20.77 -30.93 -1.19
N LEU A 78 -20.93 -30.86 -2.52
CA LEU A 78 -20.13 -29.97 -3.35
C LEU A 78 -20.35 -28.49 -2.96
N ARG A 79 -21.59 -28.14 -2.65
CA ARG A 79 -21.95 -26.82 -2.13
C ARG A 79 -21.27 -26.51 -0.80
N ASP A 80 -21.14 -27.47 0.10
CA ASP A 80 -20.48 -27.28 1.39
C ASP A 80 -18.95 -27.21 1.28
N VAL A 81 -18.35 -28.05 0.43
CA VAL A 81 -16.93 -27.93 0.05
C VAL A 81 -16.65 -26.55 -0.55
N MET A 82 -17.56 -26.05 -1.39
CA MET A 82 -17.44 -24.72 -1.98
C MET A 82 -17.56 -23.58 -0.99
N LYS A 83 -18.50 -23.66 -0.05
CA LYS A 83 -18.59 -22.70 1.05
C LYS A 83 -17.30 -22.68 1.86
N LYS A 84 -16.74 -23.86 2.16
CA LYS A 84 -15.51 -24.00 2.94
C LYS A 84 -14.31 -23.39 2.20
N PHE A 85 -14.11 -23.71 0.92
CA PHE A 85 -13.05 -23.11 0.10
C PHE A 85 -13.14 -21.58 0.08
N ARG A 86 -14.33 -21.03 -0.16
CA ARG A 86 -14.52 -19.58 -0.20
C ARG A 86 -14.22 -18.93 1.15
N LYS A 87 -14.64 -19.55 2.26
CA LYS A 87 -14.45 -19.02 3.62
C LYS A 87 -13.02 -19.14 4.11
N ASP A 88 -12.41 -20.31 3.95
CA ASP A 88 -11.15 -20.64 4.62
C ASP A 88 -9.93 -20.28 3.77
N TYR A 89 -10.09 -20.20 2.44
CA TYR A 89 -8.99 -19.89 1.51
C TYR A 89 -9.19 -18.55 0.79
N ALA A 90 -10.30 -18.37 0.07
CA ALA A 90 -10.46 -17.21 -0.80
C ALA A 90 -10.61 -15.90 -0.02
N GLN A 91 -11.47 -15.88 1.01
CA GLN A 91 -11.73 -14.70 1.83
C GLN A 91 -10.47 -14.12 2.49
N PRO A 92 -9.61 -14.90 3.16
CA PRO A 92 -8.37 -14.38 3.74
C PRO A 92 -7.46 -13.67 2.73
N ILE A 93 -7.34 -14.22 1.51
CA ILE A 93 -6.53 -13.63 0.44
C ILE A 93 -7.15 -12.31 -0.02
N GLN A 94 -8.45 -12.31 -0.28
CA GLN A 94 -9.20 -11.11 -0.69
C GLN A 94 -9.08 -9.99 0.34
N ILE A 95 -9.20 -10.31 1.64
CA ILE A 95 -9.02 -9.35 2.74
C ILE A 95 -7.62 -8.75 2.73
N ARG A 96 -6.58 -9.56 2.47
CA ARG A 96 -5.19 -9.07 2.40
C ARG A 96 -4.95 -8.16 1.21
N VAL A 97 -5.48 -8.52 0.03
CA VAL A 97 -5.42 -7.66 -1.16
C VAL A 97 -6.10 -6.32 -0.89
N LEU A 98 -7.30 -6.34 -0.33
CA LEU A 98 -8.04 -5.13 -0.03
C LEU A 98 -7.36 -4.27 1.05
N SER A 99 -6.76 -4.91 2.06
CA SER A 99 -5.95 -4.23 3.08
C SER A 99 -4.73 -3.53 2.46
N CYS A 100 -4.06 -4.20 1.52
CA CYS A 100 -2.96 -3.63 0.75
C CYS A 100 -3.42 -2.40 -0.03
N LEU A 101 -4.52 -2.50 -0.79
CA LEU A 101 -5.09 -1.38 -1.55
C LEU A 101 -5.48 -0.20 -0.64
N ARG A 102 -6.11 -0.48 0.51
CA ARG A 102 -6.46 0.56 1.48
C ARG A 102 -5.21 1.29 1.98
N HIS A 103 -4.17 0.56 2.37
CA HIS A 103 -2.92 1.15 2.86
C HIS A 103 -2.21 1.96 1.78
N TRP A 104 -2.23 1.46 0.53
CA TRP A 104 -1.69 2.14 -0.63
C TRP A 104 -2.36 3.51 -0.83
N ILE A 105 -3.69 3.56 -0.82
CA ILE A 105 -4.45 4.80 -0.95
C ILE A 105 -4.20 5.74 0.24
N GLU A 106 -4.09 5.21 1.46
CA GLU A 106 -3.94 6.03 2.66
C GLU A 106 -2.55 6.63 2.82
N LEU A 107 -1.48 5.91 2.48
CA LEU A 107 -0.10 6.36 2.73
C LEU A 107 0.70 6.70 1.47
N HIS A 108 0.30 6.19 0.30
CA HIS A 108 1.03 6.36 -0.95
C HIS A 108 0.10 6.82 -2.09
N TYR A 109 -0.78 7.78 -1.77
CA TYR A 109 -1.77 8.31 -2.72
C TYR A 109 -1.14 8.94 -3.97
N TYR A 110 0.11 9.41 -3.89
CA TYR A 110 0.80 10.08 -4.98
C TYR A 110 0.87 9.26 -6.27
N ASP A 111 0.89 7.93 -6.22
CA ASP A 111 0.81 7.10 -7.44
C ASP A 111 -0.52 7.31 -8.18
N PHE A 112 -1.63 7.41 -7.44
CA PHE A 112 -2.96 7.60 -8.00
C PHE A 112 -3.22 9.06 -8.44
N ASP A 113 -2.50 10.00 -7.83
CA ASP A 113 -2.55 11.43 -8.18
C ASP A 113 -1.76 11.72 -9.46
N GLN A 114 -0.58 11.11 -9.59
CA GLN A 114 0.29 11.24 -10.76
C GLN A 114 -0.22 10.46 -11.97
N ASP A 115 -0.97 9.37 -11.74
CA ASP A 115 -1.50 8.52 -12.81
C ASP A 115 -3.03 8.39 -12.77
N PRO A 116 -3.75 9.21 -13.57
CA PRO A 116 -5.20 9.16 -13.65
C PRO A 116 -5.75 7.81 -14.15
N GLN A 117 -4.97 7.08 -14.95
CA GLN A 117 -5.39 5.78 -15.49
C GLN A 117 -5.34 4.71 -14.40
N LEU A 118 -4.33 4.71 -13.54
CA LEU A 118 -4.26 3.84 -12.35
C LEU A 118 -5.49 4.05 -11.46
N LEU A 119 -5.84 5.31 -11.20
CA LEU A 119 -7.01 5.66 -10.42
C LEU A 119 -8.32 5.20 -11.08
N LYS A 120 -8.42 5.30 -12.41
CA LYS A 120 -9.57 4.79 -13.17
C LYS A 120 -9.70 3.27 -13.02
N MET A 121 -8.62 2.52 -13.21
CA MET A 121 -8.60 1.06 -13.04
C MET A 121 -9.07 0.63 -11.65
N LEU A 122 -8.61 1.32 -10.60
CA LEU A 122 -9.05 1.07 -9.24
C LEU A 122 -10.55 1.36 -9.06
N LYS A 123 -11.07 2.47 -9.60
CA LYS A 123 -12.51 2.78 -9.53
C LYS A 123 -13.36 1.74 -10.25
N ASP A 124 -12.92 1.30 -11.45
CA ASP A 124 -13.61 0.27 -12.23
C ASP A 124 -13.65 -1.06 -11.47
N PHE A 125 -12.57 -1.42 -10.78
CA PHE A 125 -12.53 -2.57 -9.88
C PHE A 125 -13.52 -2.45 -8.71
N LEU A 126 -13.56 -1.29 -8.03
CA LEU A 126 -14.47 -1.07 -6.91
C LEU A 126 -15.94 -1.12 -7.31
N LEU A 127 -16.28 -0.67 -8.52
CA LEU A 127 -17.63 -0.81 -9.09
C LEU A 127 -17.99 -2.29 -9.30
N LYS A 128 -17.10 -3.09 -9.90
CA LYS A 128 -17.31 -4.54 -10.07
C LYS A 128 -17.54 -5.28 -8.74
N ILE A 129 -16.83 -4.89 -7.68
CA ILE A 129 -17.00 -5.50 -6.34
C ILE A 129 -18.31 -5.06 -5.67
N GLU A 130 -18.77 -3.84 -5.93
CA GLU A 130 -20.01 -3.30 -5.36
C GLU A 130 -21.25 -4.06 -5.84
N ASP A 131 -21.23 -4.50 -7.10
CA ASP A 131 -22.30 -5.32 -7.70
C ASP A 131 -22.27 -6.79 -7.23
N SER A 132 -21.25 -7.19 -6.46
CA SER A 132 -21.12 -8.54 -5.96
C SER A 132 -22.25 -8.92 -4.99
N LYS A 133 -22.72 -10.17 -5.06
CA LYS A 133 -23.73 -10.73 -4.13
C LYS A 133 -23.26 -10.72 -2.68
N TYR A 134 -21.95 -10.66 -2.42
CA TYR A 134 -21.39 -10.84 -1.08
C TYR A 134 -21.33 -9.54 -0.28
N LYS A 135 -21.89 -9.57 0.94
CA LYS A 135 -21.93 -8.42 1.86
C LYS A 135 -20.54 -7.86 2.19
N TYR A 136 -19.52 -8.72 2.33
CA TYR A 136 -18.15 -8.28 2.65
C TYR A 136 -17.55 -7.42 1.54
N SER A 137 -17.79 -7.78 0.27
CA SER A 137 -17.34 -7.07 -0.92
C SER A 137 -17.89 -5.65 -0.95
N LYS A 138 -19.20 -5.49 -0.68
CA LYS A 138 -19.86 -4.19 -0.63
C LYS A 138 -19.34 -3.28 0.48
N MET A 139 -19.20 -3.82 1.70
CA MET A 139 -18.66 -3.09 2.84
C MET A 139 -17.23 -2.58 2.55
N TRP A 140 -16.42 -3.41 1.91
CA TRP A 140 -15.06 -3.04 1.53
C TRP A 140 -14.98 -2.02 0.41
N SER A 141 -15.83 -2.12 -0.62
CA SER A 141 -15.92 -1.10 -1.67
C SER A 141 -16.21 0.27 -1.07
N LYS A 142 -17.15 0.33 -0.11
CA LYS A 142 -17.46 1.54 0.65
C LYS A 142 -16.25 2.07 1.44
N ASN A 143 -15.58 1.23 2.22
CA ASN A 143 -14.41 1.63 3.01
C ASN A 143 -13.26 2.21 2.16
N VAL A 144 -12.97 1.58 1.02
CA VAL A 144 -11.92 2.03 0.10
C VAL A 144 -12.33 3.33 -0.59
N ARG A 145 -13.60 3.46 -0.98
CA ARG A 145 -14.14 4.71 -1.55
C ARG A 145 -14.11 5.85 -0.53
N GLU A 146 -14.40 5.58 0.74
CA GLU A 146 -14.26 6.55 1.82
C GLU A 146 -12.80 7.00 1.99
N ALA A 147 -11.83 6.08 1.94
CA ALA A 147 -10.41 6.42 1.97
C ALA A 147 -10.01 7.32 0.79
N LEU A 148 -10.50 7.01 -0.41
CA LEU A 148 -10.28 7.82 -1.61
C LEU A 148 -10.88 9.22 -1.48
N ASN A 149 -12.11 9.31 -0.96
CA ASN A 149 -12.80 10.58 -0.76
C ASN A 149 -12.10 11.46 0.29
N ARG A 150 -11.56 10.87 1.36
CA ARG A 150 -10.74 11.57 2.35
C ARG A 150 -9.50 12.19 1.69
N LYS A 151 -8.82 11.47 0.81
CA LYS A 151 -7.66 12.00 0.07
C LYS A 151 -8.04 13.10 -0.90
N ARG A 152 -9.17 12.97 -1.61
CA ARG A 152 -9.65 14.05 -2.49
C ARG A 152 -10.03 15.31 -1.71
N GLY A 153 -10.64 15.17 -0.53
CA GLY A 153 -10.96 16.30 0.36
C GLY A 153 -9.71 16.96 0.93
N ALA A 154 -8.77 16.16 1.45
CA ALA A 154 -7.47 16.64 1.90
C ALA A 154 -6.72 17.33 0.76
N ASN A 155 -6.65 16.75 -0.44
CA ASN A 155 -5.99 17.35 -1.59
C ASN A 155 -6.67 18.64 -2.05
N LYS A 156 -7.98 18.80 -1.86
CA LYS A 156 -8.67 20.08 -2.11
C LYS A 156 -8.35 21.12 -1.06
N ILE A 157 -8.27 20.74 0.22
CA ILE A 157 -7.88 21.65 1.30
C ILE A 157 -6.41 22.04 1.16
N TRP A 158 -5.53 21.06 0.96
CA TRP A 158 -4.14 21.28 0.59
C TRP A 158 -4.10 22.13 -0.67
N ALA A 159 -4.72 21.77 -1.79
CA ALA A 159 -4.72 22.61 -2.99
C ALA A 159 -5.28 24.01 -2.78
N ALA A 160 -6.28 24.22 -1.91
CA ALA A 160 -6.84 25.54 -1.61
C ALA A 160 -5.91 26.37 -0.72
N LEU A 161 -5.41 25.79 0.37
CA LEU A 161 -4.37 26.38 1.22
C LEU A 161 -3.09 26.62 0.41
N MET A 162 -2.79 25.75 -0.52
CA MET A 162 -1.62 25.76 -1.39
C MET A 162 -1.88 26.72 -2.56
N THR A 163 -3.08 26.99 -3.04
CA THR A 163 -3.32 28.10 -3.98
C THR A 163 -3.30 29.46 -3.28
N GLU A 164 -3.81 29.57 -2.06
CA GLU A 164 -3.72 30.81 -1.27
C GLU A 164 -2.27 31.07 -0.81
N PHE A 165 -1.51 30.03 -0.43
CA PHE A 165 -0.14 30.13 0.06
C PHE A 165 0.93 30.04 -1.04
N LEU A 166 0.66 29.36 -2.17
CA LEU A 166 1.56 29.30 -3.33
C LEU A 166 1.31 30.41 -4.34
N PHE A 167 0.18 31.13 -4.37
CA PHE A 167 0.15 32.33 -5.22
C PHE A 167 1.20 33.37 -4.76
N GLN A 168 1.62 33.31 -3.49
CA GLN A 168 2.80 34.02 -2.99
C GLN A 168 4.14 33.28 -3.17
N ASN A 169 4.15 31.95 -3.38
CA ASN A 169 5.37 31.12 -3.27
C ASN A 169 5.62 30.07 -4.37
N LEU A 170 4.82 30.00 -5.46
CA LEU A 170 4.89 28.92 -6.47
C LEU A 170 6.16 28.98 -7.35
N GLN A 171 6.83 30.13 -7.46
CA GLN A 171 8.15 30.25 -8.08
C GLN A 171 9.28 29.66 -7.21
N LEU A 172 9.04 29.46 -5.91
CA LEU A 172 10.04 28.97 -4.95
C LEU A 172 9.92 27.45 -4.71
N TRP A 173 8.73 26.88 -4.85
CA TRP A 173 8.53 25.44 -4.64
C TRP A 173 9.09 24.57 -5.78
N TYR A 174 9.14 25.07 -7.02
CA TYR A 174 9.89 24.40 -8.10
C TYR A 174 11.42 24.53 -7.95
N LYS A 175 11.88 25.41 -7.04
CA LYS A 175 13.28 25.51 -6.59
C LYS A 175 13.57 24.68 -5.32
N ALA A 176 12.57 23.99 -4.76
CA ALA A 176 12.71 23.12 -3.59
C ALA A 176 12.90 21.65 -4.04
N VAL A 177 14.02 20.93 -3.92
CA VAL A 177 15.32 21.08 -3.20
C VAL A 177 15.19 21.59 -1.75
N GLY A 178 13.97 21.55 -1.19
CA GLY A 178 13.56 22.40 -0.07
C GLY A 178 14.14 22.10 1.31
N THR A 179 14.87 20.99 1.50
CA THR A 179 15.60 20.75 2.75
C THR A 179 17.05 21.21 2.65
N LEU A 180 17.71 21.02 1.50
CA LEU A 180 19.07 21.51 1.29
C LEU A 180 19.08 23.05 1.18
N THR A 181 18.14 23.66 0.45
CA THR A 181 18.16 25.12 0.21
C THR A 181 17.84 25.99 1.43
N TYR A 182 17.09 25.47 2.41
CA TYR A 182 16.81 26.23 3.65
C TYR A 182 18.02 26.21 4.59
N VAL A 183 18.63 25.02 4.72
CA VAL A 183 19.86 24.78 5.49
C VAL A 183 21.01 25.62 4.92
N ASP A 184 21.14 25.66 3.59
CA ASP A 184 22.14 26.48 2.89
C ASP A 184 21.91 27.99 3.09
N PHE A 185 20.65 28.44 3.20
CA PHE A 185 20.34 29.87 3.37
C PHE A 185 20.66 30.37 4.77
N PHE A 186 20.38 29.57 5.81
CA PHE A 186 20.67 29.96 7.19
C PHE A 186 22.18 30.02 7.44
N ALA A 187 22.93 28.99 7.04
CA ALA A 187 24.39 28.99 7.15
C ALA A 187 25.02 30.18 6.39
N TYR A 188 24.60 30.41 5.14
CA TYR A 188 25.04 31.55 4.35
C TYR A 188 24.72 32.91 5.01
N TYR A 189 23.54 33.05 5.61
CA TYR A 189 23.16 34.28 6.30
C TYR A 189 24.06 34.55 7.51
N LEU A 190 24.42 33.51 8.28
CA LEU A 190 25.35 33.63 9.41
C LEU A 190 26.76 34.00 8.94
N GLU A 191 27.27 33.33 7.90
CA GLU A 191 28.55 33.68 7.28
C GLU A 191 28.58 35.14 6.84
N LYS A 192 27.51 35.58 6.18
CA LYS A 192 27.35 36.95 5.71
C LYS A 192 27.35 37.94 6.87
N MET A 193 26.60 37.67 7.95
CA MET A 193 26.60 38.52 9.15
C MET A 193 28.00 38.68 9.75
N VAL A 194 28.79 37.60 9.79
CA VAL A 194 30.16 37.65 10.32
C VAL A 194 31.11 38.40 9.38
N VAL A 195 31.08 38.09 8.08
CA VAL A 195 32.03 38.65 7.11
C VAL A 195 31.75 40.12 6.78
N GLU A 196 30.49 40.56 6.78
CA GLU A 196 30.11 41.95 6.52
C GLU A 196 30.32 42.89 7.73
N SER A 197 30.55 42.35 8.94
CA SER A 197 30.95 43.14 10.10
C SER A 197 32.41 43.57 9.99
N GLU A 198 32.65 44.74 9.39
CA GLU A 198 34.01 45.28 9.19
C GLU A 198 34.74 45.58 10.50
N ASN A 199 34.02 46.15 11.48
CA ASN A 199 34.55 46.46 12.81
C ASN A 199 34.82 45.16 13.60
N LEU A 200 36.02 45.03 14.19
CA LEU A 200 36.44 43.83 14.90
C LEU A 200 35.59 43.55 16.14
N ASP A 201 35.32 44.56 16.97
CA ASP A 201 34.56 44.40 18.22
C ASP A 201 33.10 44.02 17.93
N GLU A 202 32.51 44.60 16.89
CA GLU A 202 31.18 44.24 16.41
C GLU A 202 31.14 42.80 15.89
N ARG A 203 32.13 42.41 15.07
CA ARG A 203 32.20 41.05 14.52
C ARG A 203 32.36 39.98 15.60
N VAL A 204 33.20 40.22 16.61
CA VAL A 204 33.34 39.33 17.78
C VAL A 204 32.01 39.21 18.52
N SER A 205 31.28 40.31 18.66
CA SER A 205 29.94 40.31 19.28
C SER A 205 28.92 39.49 18.47
N VAL A 206 28.96 39.57 17.14
CA VAL A 206 28.14 38.74 16.24
C VAL A 206 28.46 37.25 16.41
N VAL A 207 29.74 36.86 16.39
CA VAL A 207 30.16 35.46 16.57
C VAL A 207 29.73 34.92 17.94
N ASN A 208 29.91 35.69 19.01
CA ASN A 208 29.45 35.30 20.35
C ASN A 208 27.94 35.08 20.40
N ARG A 209 27.15 35.96 19.78
CA ARG A 209 25.70 35.76 19.69
C ARG A 209 25.32 34.50 18.91
N ILE A 210 26.07 34.17 17.85
CA ILE A 210 25.86 32.94 17.08
C ILE A 210 26.15 31.71 17.97
N LEU A 211 27.21 31.72 18.77
CA LEU A 211 27.52 30.65 19.72
C LEU A 211 26.47 30.50 20.83
N GLU A 212 25.92 31.60 21.35
CA GLU A 212 24.78 31.56 22.28
C GLU A 212 23.57 30.86 21.67
N ILE A 213 23.23 31.20 20.41
CA ILE A 213 22.13 30.54 19.68
C ILE A 213 22.44 29.05 19.48
N MET A 214 23.71 28.69 19.19
CA MET A 214 24.15 27.30 19.05
C MET A 214 23.91 26.50 20.35
N CYS A 215 24.22 27.08 21.52
CA CYS A 215 23.93 26.46 22.82
C CYS A 215 22.43 26.23 23.02
N VAL A 216 21.58 27.19 22.66
CA VAL A 216 20.11 27.03 22.73
C VAL A 216 19.63 25.93 21.77
N PHE A 217 20.18 25.83 20.56
CA PHE A 217 19.87 24.73 19.64
C PHE A 217 20.28 23.38 20.19
N GLN A 218 21.39 23.30 20.92
CA GLN A 218 21.80 22.09 21.62
C GLN A 218 20.79 21.70 22.71
N GLU A 219 20.36 22.65 23.54
CA GLU A 219 19.35 22.43 24.59
C GLU A 219 18.00 21.96 24.03
N LEU A 220 17.61 22.48 22.87
CA LEU A 220 16.37 22.13 22.17
C LEU A 220 16.47 20.80 21.39
N ASN A 221 17.64 20.14 21.39
CA ASN A 221 17.93 19.00 20.51
C ASN A 221 17.66 19.30 19.02
N ASN A 222 17.84 20.55 18.61
CA ASN A 222 17.74 20.98 17.21
C ASN A 222 19.08 20.76 16.50
N PHE A 223 19.41 19.50 16.23
CA PHE A 223 20.70 19.14 15.59
C PHE A 223 20.86 19.73 14.19
N ASN A 224 19.77 19.92 13.44
CA ASN A 224 19.85 20.55 12.12
C ASN A 224 20.37 21.99 12.23
N GLY A 225 19.80 22.80 13.11
CA GLY A 225 20.29 24.16 13.36
C GLY A 225 21.71 24.19 13.93
N LEU A 226 22.07 23.20 14.76
CA LEU A 226 23.43 23.05 15.28
C LEU A 226 24.45 22.80 14.14
N PHE A 227 24.13 21.91 13.20
CA PHE A 227 24.97 21.64 12.03
C PHE A 227 25.03 22.83 11.07
N GLU A 228 23.96 23.60 10.92
CA GLU A 228 23.97 24.82 10.10
C GLU A 228 24.92 25.88 10.67
N ILE A 229 24.85 26.15 11.98
CA ILE A 229 25.77 27.09 12.64
C ILE A 229 27.21 26.58 12.53
N TYR A 230 27.43 25.29 12.82
CA TYR A 230 28.77 24.70 12.71
C TYR A 230 29.34 24.82 11.30
N SER A 231 28.52 24.58 10.26
CA SER A 231 28.94 24.71 8.87
C SER A 231 29.32 26.15 8.52
N ALA A 232 28.56 27.14 9.02
CA ALA A 232 28.87 28.56 8.82
C ALA A 232 30.20 28.96 9.49
N LEU A 233 30.45 28.50 10.72
CA LEU A 233 31.66 28.84 11.48
C LEU A 233 32.92 28.18 10.92
N VAL A 234 32.80 26.97 10.37
CA VAL A 234 33.91 26.22 9.73
C VAL A 234 34.06 26.57 8.24
N SER A 235 33.19 27.43 7.69
CA SER A 235 33.30 27.89 6.32
C SER A 235 34.64 28.60 6.09
N ALA A 236 35.24 28.44 4.91
CA ALA A 236 36.53 29.05 4.59
C ALA A 236 36.52 30.59 4.72
N ALA A 237 35.35 31.22 4.61
CA ALA A 237 35.19 32.67 4.75
C ALA A 237 35.32 33.12 6.22
N VAL A 238 34.81 32.33 7.16
CA VAL A 238 34.76 32.64 8.60
C VAL A 238 35.95 32.03 9.37
N ASP A 239 36.33 30.79 9.08
CA ASP A 239 37.43 30.07 9.76
C ASP A 239 38.76 30.83 9.66
N ARG A 240 39.03 31.45 8.50
CA ARG A 240 40.26 32.23 8.25
C ARG A 240 40.37 33.54 9.05
N LEU A 241 39.32 33.97 9.74
CA LEU A 241 39.27 35.24 10.49
C LEU A 241 39.94 35.11 11.85
N TRP A 242 41.23 34.79 11.86
CA TRP A 242 41.98 34.44 13.07
C TRP A 242 41.88 35.47 14.21
N PHE A 243 41.96 36.77 13.92
CA PHE A 243 41.81 37.84 14.92
C PHE A 243 40.45 37.88 15.62
N THR A 244 39.42 37.25 15.02
CA THR A 244 38.08 37.18 15.58
C THR A 244 37.91 35.99 16.53
N TRP A 245 38.79 35.00 16.43
CA TRP A 245 38.79 33.79 17.25
C TRP A 245 39.73 33.86 18.46
N GLU A 246 40.61 34.86 18.50
CA GLU A 246 41.53 35.15 19.61
C GLU A 246 40.83 35.92 20.73
#